data_AF-A0A7S2S9A3-F1
#
_entry.id   AF-A0A7S2S9A3-F1
#
_cell.length_a   1.000
_cell.length_b   1.000
_cell.length_c   1.000
_cell.angle_alpha   90.00
_cell.angle_beta   90.00
_cell.angle_gamma   90.00
#
_symmetry.space_group_name_H-M   'P 1'
#
loop_
_entity.id
_entity.type
_entity.pdbx_description
1 polymer ?
#
loop_
_entity_poly.entity_id
_entity_poly.type
_entity_poly.pdbx_seq_one_letter_code
_entity_poly.pdbx_strand_id
1 'polypeptide(L)'
;DLAVPRGTENMPVTSISLREAKAYCAWLDKRLPHSYEWQYAAQGFNNYLFPWGNQDDQSRYPQIITNNSGKPILPDQVGAHKNGSSPFGVEDMVGNVWQFTSEFE
;
A
#
# COMPACT_ATOMS: atom_id res chain seq x y z
N ASP A 1 26.05 -0.78 9.65
CA ASP A 1 25.49 -0.82 8.29
C ASP A 1 24.14 -1.49 8.28
N LEU A 2 23.09 -0.71 8.10
CA LEU A 2 21.75 -1.23 7.76
C LEU A 2 21.70 -1.40 6.25
N ALA A 3 22.36 -2.45 5.75
CA ALA A 3 22.24 -2.80 4.33
C ALA A 3 20.83 -3.34 4.07
N VAL A 4 20.15 -2.79 3.05
CA VAL A 4 18.89 -3.34 2.55
C VAL A 4 19.16 -4.79 2.09
N PRO A 5 18.38 -5.79 2.55
CA PRO A 5 18.54 -7.16 2.07
C PRO A 5 18.42 -7.24 0.54
N ARG A 6 19.29 -8.01 -0.11
CA ARG A 6 19.21 -8.19 -1.57
C ARG A 6 17.88 -8.83 -1.96
N GLY A 7 17.28 -8.33 -3.04
CA GLY A 7 16.00 -8.80 -3.56
C GLY A 7 14.77 -8.16 -2.92
N THR A 8 14.96 -7.24 -1.94
CA THR A 8 13.85 -6.48 -1.32
C THR A 8 13.81 -5.02 -1.75
N GLU A 9 14.54 -4.64 -2.80
CA GLU A 9 14.70 -3.24 -3.21
C GLU A 9 13.38 -2.63 -3.70
N ASN A 10 12.49 -3.45 -4.27
CA ASN A 10 11.17 -3.04 -4.76
C ASN A 10 10.03 -3.40 -3.81
N MET A 11 10.34 -3.79 -2.57
CA MET A 11 9.32 -4.14 -1.58
C MET A 11 8.89 -2.87 -0.84
N PRO A 12 7.60 -2.74 -0.46
CA PRO A 12 7.19 -1.64 0.41
C PRO A 12 7.94 -1.73 1.74
N VAL A 13 8.47 -0.59 2.20
CA VAL A 13 9.15 -0.50 3.49
C VAL A 13 8.12 -0.70 4.61
N THR A 14 8.43 -1.61 5.53
CA THR A 14 7.60 -1.90 6.71
C THR A 14 8.38 -1.61 8.00
N SER A 15 7.72 -1.77 9.16
CA SER A 15 8.33 -1.55 10.47
C SER A 15 8.84 -0.12 10.72
N ILE A 16 8.14 0.87 10.16
CA ILE A 16 8.37 2.30 10.42
C ILE A 16 7.23 2.89 11.24
N SER A 17 7.54 3.94 12.00
CA SER A 17 6.59 4.77 12.70
C SER A 17 5.97 5.85 11.79
N LEU A 18 4.82 6.40 12.20
CA LEU A 18 4.22 7.55 11.55
C LEU A 18 5.18 8.75 11.47
N ARG A 19 6.04 8.94 12.48
CA ARG A 19 7.05 10.00 12.50
C ARG A 19 8.10 9.80 11.41
N GLU A 20 8.58 8.59 11.22
CA GLU A 20 9.54 8.25 10.16
C GLU A 20 8.92 8.42 8.77
N ALA A 21 7.67 7.98 8.60
CA ALA A 21 6.92 8.18 7.36
C ALA A 21 6.78 9.68 7.01
N LYS A 22 6.39 10.52 7.99
CA LYS A 22 6.31 11.98 7.81
C LYS A 22 7.66 12.61 7.47
N ALA A 23 8.73 12.20 8.16
CA ALA A 23 10.08 12.69 7.91
C ALA A 23 10.57 12.32 6.50
N TYR A 24 10.30 11.11 6.04
CA TYR A 24 10.65 10.66 4.68
C TYR A 24 9.90 11.46 3.60
N CYS A 25 8.59 11.66 3.76
CA CYS A 25 7.83 12.50 2.84
C CYS A 25 8.37 13.93 2.79
N ALA A 26 8.65 14.53 3.94
CA ALA A 26 9.19 15.90 4.01
C ALA A 26 10.57 16.02 3.36
N TRP A 27 11.43 15.01 3.49
CA TRP A 27 12.73 14.97 2.80
C TRP A 27 12.60 14.99 1.27
N LEU A 28 11.48 14.52 0.72
CA LEU A 28 11.16 14.56 -0.71
C LEU A 28 10.32 15.79 -1.13
N ASP A 29 10.15 16.79 -0.27
CA ASP A 29 9.21 17.91 -0.46
C ASP A 29 7.76 17.45 -0.71
N LYS A 30 7.36 16.35 -0.06
CA LYS A 30 6.00 15.78 -0.09
C LYS A 30 5.38 15.76 1.31
N ARG A 31 4.16 15.23 1.41
CA ARG A 31 3.48 14.92 2.68
C ARG A 31 2.74 13.59 2.58
N LEU A 32 2.36 13.04 3.73
CA LEU A 32 1.37 11.97 3.77
C LEU A 32 0.02 12.49 3.26
N PRO A 33 -0.78 11.66 2.58
CA PRO A 33 -2.13 12.01 2.19
C PRO A 33 -3.01 12.16 3.44
N HIS A 34 -4.03 13.01 3.36
CA HIS A 34 -5.14 12.94 4.29
C HIS A 34 -5.94 11.65 4.05
N SER A 35 -6.67 11.14 5.05
CA SER A 35 -7.48 9.91 4.89
C SER A 35 -8.49 10.03 3.74
N TYR A 36 -9.11 11.19 3.58
CA TYR A 36 -10.03 11.45 2.46
C TYR A 36 -9.34 11.50 1.08
N GLU A 37 -8.08 11.94 0.99
CA GLU A 37 -7.32 11.92 -0.26
C GLU A 37 -6.93 10.48 -0.63
N TRP A 38 -6.52 9.69 0.37
CA TRP A 38 -6.20 8.28 0.18
C TRP A 38 -7.44 7.51 -0.31
N GLN A 39 -8.59 7.73 0.34
CA GLN A 39 -9.86 7.11 -0.05
C GLN A 39 -10.27 7.50 -1.47
N TYR A 40 -10.14 8.78 -1.82
CA TYR A 40 -10.44 9.27 -3.16
C TYR A 40 -9.50 8.69 -4.21
N ALA A 41 -8.20 8.58 -3.91
CA ALA A 41 -7.22 7.94 -4.77
C ALA A 41 -7.55 6.45 -5.02
N ALA A 42 -8.13 5.77 -4.04
CA ALA A 42 -8.56 4.37 -4.15
C ALA A 42 -9.86 4.21 -4.94
N GLN A 43 -10.91 4.93 -4.58
CA GLN A 43 -12.26 4.74 -5.14
C GLN A 43 -12.49 5.49 -6.46
N GLY A 44 -11.82 6.61 -6.67
CA GLY A 44 -12.08 7.51 -7.78
C GLY A 44 -13.40 8.26 -7.65
N PHE A 45 -14.04 8.56 -8.78
CA PHE A 45 -15.31 9.29 -8.85
C PHE A 45 -16.54 8.43 -8.53
N ASN A 46 -16.35 7.12 -8.50
CA ASN A 46 -17.42 6.16 -8.29
C ASN A 46 -17.26 5.60 -6.88
N ASN A 47 -18.35 5.47 -6.13
CA ASN A 47 -18.34 4.84 -4.80
C ASN A 47 -18.21 3.31 -4.92
N TYR A 48 -17.15 2.84 -5.58
CA TYR A 48 -16.87 1.43 -5.73
C TYR A 48 -16.42 0.81 -4.41
N LEU A 49 -16.78 -0.46 -4.20
CA LEU A 49 -16.32 -1.22 -3.02
C LEU A 49 -14.81 -1.48 -3.07
N PHE A 50 -14.25 -1.69 -4.27
CA PHE A 50 -12.82 -1.87 -4.52
C PHE A 50 -12.34 -0.87 -5.58
N PRO A 51 -11.03 -0.59 -5.68
CA PRO A 51 -10.50 0.33 -6.69
C PRO A 51 -10.87 -0.03 -8.14
N TRP A 52 -11.08 -1.32 -8.41
CA TRP A 52 -11.44 -1.86 -9.73
C TRP A 52 -12.94 -2.12 -9.92
N GLY A 53 -13.80 -1.80 -8.94
CA GLY A 53 -15.24 -1.98 -9.06
C GLY A 53 -15.91 -2.62 -7.84
N ASN A 54 -17.09 -3.17 -8.02
CA ASN A 54 -17.93 -3.69 -6.93
C ASN A 54 -17.78 -5.20 -6.68
N GLN A 55 -17.03 -5.90 -7.51
CA GLN A 55 -16.81 -7.34 -7.36
C GLN A 55 -15.44 -7.56 -6.72
N ASP A 56 -15.42 -8.40 -5.70
CA ASP A 56 -14.16 -8.89 -5.15
C ASP A 56 -13.47 -9.78 -6.21
N ASP A 57 -12.22 -9.44 -6.53
CA ASP A 57 -11.37 -10.19 -7.44
C ASP A 57 -10.01 -10.34 -6.78
N GLN A 58 -9.83 -11.50 -6.14
CA GLN A 58 -8.65 -11.85 -5.36
C GLN A 58 -7.36 -11.88 -6.20
N SER A 59 -7.45 -11.91 -7.53
CA SER A 59 -6.27 -11.82 -8.39
C SER A 59 -5.67 -10.41 -8.50
N ARG A 60 -6.33 -9.40 -7.91
CA ARG A 60 -5.97 -7.99 -8.05
C ARG A 60 -5.25 -7.39 -6.84
N TYR A 61 -5.01 -8.18 -5.80
CA TYR A 61 -4.28 -7.73 -4.63
C TYR A 61 -3.53 -8.90 -3.97
N PRO A 62 -2.50 -8.62 -3.16
CA PRO A 62 -1.72 -9.65 -2.50
C PRO A 62 -2.59 -10.54 -1.62
N GLN A 63 -2.41 -11.84 -1.76
CA GLN A 63 -3.08 -12.81 -0.88
C GLN A 63 -2.42 -12.79 0.50
N ILE A 64 -3.22 -12.88 1.55
CA ILE A 64 -2.70 -13.03 2.92
C ILE A 64 -2.19 -14.46 3.06
N ILE A 65 -0.93 -14.67 2.74
CA ILE A 65 -0.27 -15.97 2.91
C ILE A 65 0.48 -15.95 4.23
N THR A 66 0.12 -16.88 5.11
CA THR A 66 0.89 -17.17 6.31
C THR A 66 1.77 -18.40 6.07
N ASN A 67 3.00 -18.39 6.57
CA ASN A 67 3.80 -19.61 6.62
C ASN A 67 3.18 -20.64 7.59
N ASN A 68 3.76 -21.85 7.67
CA ASN A 68 3.29 -22.92 8.56
C ASN A 68 3.28 -22.55 10.06
N SER A 69 3.84 -21.41 10.44
CA SER A 69 3.84 -20.85 11.80
C SER A 69 2.82 -19.71 11.98
N GLY A 70 1.96 -19.45 10.99
CA GLY A 70 0.99 -18.35 11.02
C GLY A 70 1.59 -16.97 10.78
N LYS A 71 2.89 -16.87 10.45
CA LYS A 71 3.55 -15.58 10.22
C LYS A 71 3.29 -15.12 8.77
N PRO A 72 2.88 -13.86 8.55
CA PRO A 72 2.73 -13.32 7.20
C PRO A 72 4.03 -13.48 6.40
N ILE A 73 3.90 -13.93 5.15
CA ILE A 73 4.98 -13.83 4.16
C ILE A 73 5.23 -12.33 3.90
N LEU A 74 6.46 -12.01 3.47
CA LEU A 74 6.83 -10.65 3.08
C LEU A 74 5.80 -10.06 2.09
N PRO A 75 5.63 -8.73 2.09
CA PRO A 75 4.75 -8.06 1.13
C PRO A 75 5.09 -8.43 -0.32
N ASP A 76 4.19 -8.22 -1.26
CA ASP A 76 4.55 -8.34 -2.68
C ASP A 76 5.32 -7.08 -3.13
N GLN A 77 6.11 -7.21 -4.19
CA GLN A 77 6.79 -6.07 -4.80
C GLN A 77 5.77 -5.01 -5.24
N VAL A 78 6.13 -3.74 -5.08
CA VAL A 78 5.31 -2.63 -5.55
C VAL A 78 5.03 -2.79 -7.05
N GLY A 79 3.76 -2.71 -7.42
CA GLY A 79 3.28 -2.86 -8.79
C GLY A 79 3.21 -4.29 -9.33
N ALA A 80 3.23 -5.29 -8.44
CA ALA A 80 2.95 -6.69 -8.81
C ALA A 80 1.49 -6.89 -9.26
N HIS A 81 0.57 -6.05 -8.80
CA HIS A 81 -0.89 -6.20 -8.99
C HIS A 81 -1.49 -5.09 -9.84
N LYS A 82 -0.99 -4.90 -11.07
CA LYS A 82 -1.42 -3.80 -11.97
C LYS A 82 -2.92 -3.76 -12.26
N ASN A 83 -3.56 -4.93 -12.30
CA ASN A 83 -5.01 -5.03 -12.49
C ASN A 83 -5.81 -4.51 -11.27
N GLY A 84 -5.17 -4.32 -10.12
CA GLY A 84 -5.74 -3.71 -8.92
C GLY A 84 -5.72 -2.18 -8.91
N SER A 85 -5.29 -1.54 -10.00
CA SER A 85 -5.23 -0.08 -10.12
C SER A 85 -6.59 0.57 -9.85
N SER A 86 -6.56 1.72 -9.17
CA SER A 86 -7.71 2.62 -9.06
C SER A 86 -8.05 3.29 -10.40
N PRO A 87 -9.19 4.02 -10.50
CA PRO A 87 -9.54 4.76 -11.72
C PRO A 87 -8.53 5.85 -12.09
N PHE A 88 -7.64 6.24 -11.16
CA PHE A 88 -6.56 7.18 -11.39
C PHE A 88 -5.22 6.50 -11.74
N GLY A 89 -5.18 5.17 -11.83
CA GLY A 89 -3.96 4.41 -12.07
C GLY A 89 -3.08 4.26 -10.83
N VAL A 90 -3.63 4.44 -9.62
CA VAL A 90 -2.89 4.21 -8.37
C VAL A 90 -2.99 2.73 -8.01
N GLU A 91 -1.86 2.05 -7.95
CA GLU A 91 -1.73 0.62 -7.66
C GLU A 91 -1.61 0.35 -6.15
N ASP A 92 -1.77 -0.90 -5.73
CA ASP A 92 -1.55 -1.39 -4.36
C ASP A 92 -2.36 -0.67 -3.26
N MET A 93 -3.53 -0.11 -3.61
CA MET A 93 -4.44 0.52 -2.65
C MET A 93 -5.18 -0.49 -1.74
N VAL A 94 -5.23 -1.77 -2.12
CA VAL A 94 -5.83 -2.86 -1.34
C VAL A 94 -4.75 -3.90 -1.01
N GLY A 95 -4.65 -4.28 0.27
CA GLY A 95 -3.71 -5.28 0.74
C GLY A 95 -2.26 -4.77 0.81
N ASN A 96 -1.31 -5.68 0.61
CA ASN A 96 0.14 -5.48 0.72
C ASN A 96 0.61 -5.02 2.11
N VAL A 97 0.51 -3.72 2.40
CA VAL A 97 0.89 -3.11 3.68
C VAL A 97 -0.12 -2.04 4.07
N TRP A 98 -0.30 -1.83 5.37
CA TRP A 98 -1.03 -0.65 5.85
C TRP A 98 -0.26 0.62 5.50
N GLN A 99 -0.98 1.62 4.99
CA GLN A 99 -0.41 2.88 4.54
C GLN A 99 -0.82 4.00 5.50
N PHE A 100 0.17 4.74 6.01
CA PHE A 100 -0.10 5.86 6.91
C PHE A 100 -0.77 7.03 6.18
N THR A 101 -1.78 7.61 6.82
CA THR A 101 -2.33 8.93 6.46
C THR A 101 -1.76 9.99 7.41
N SER A 102 -2.06 11.26 7.14
CA SER A 102 -1.54 12.37 7.94
C SER A 102 -2.14 12.44 9.35
N GLU A 103 -3.34 11.86 9.50
CA GLU A 103 -4.13 11.73 10.70
C GLU A 103 -3.83 10.43 11.46
N PHE A 104 -4.08 10.46 12.77
CA PHE A 104 -4.19 9.26 13.58
C PHE A 104 -5.69 9.01 13.74
N GLU A 105 -6.21 7.96 13.11
CA GLU A 105 -7.58 7.48 13.36
C GLU A 105 -7.55 6.34 14.39
#